data_AF-A0A2E0Z0X6-F1
#
_entry.id   AF-A0A2E0Z0X6-F1
#
_cell.length_a   1.000
_cell.length_b   1.000
_cell.length_c   1.000
_cell.angle_alpha   90.00
_cell.angle_beta   90.00
_cell.angle_gamma   90.00
#
_symmetry.space_group_name_H-M   'P 1'
#
loop_
_entity.id
_entity.type
_entity.pdbx_description
1 polymer ?
#
loop_
_entity_poly.entity_id
_entity_poly.type
_entity_poly.pdbx_seq_one_letter_code
_entity_poly.pdbx_strand_id
1 'polypeptide(L)'
;MAGMEQIENKQKKKREAPISIRVPKDRRAAFEYNWKTSGKSLSAFVVERCTGEMGHRQHNAPQEKVTLLARLLADAGAIKAALGKLEATHSSDREIKQLLEKIAHELSLIRKALMAKAGRKS
;
A
#
# COMPACT_ATOMS: atom_id res chain seq x y z
N MET A 1 30.82 16.55 -27.44
CA MET A 1 30.92 15.21 -26.82
C MET A 1 29.61 14.91 -26.12
N ALA A 2 29.07 13.72 -26.40
CA ALA A 2 27.68 13.33 -26.20
C ALA A 2 27.29 13.15 -24.73
N GLY A 3 26.20 13.79 -24.30
CA GLY A 3 25.40 13.38 -23.15
C GLY A 3 24.15 12.67 -23.65
N MET A 4 24.28 11.39 -24.01
CA MET A 4 23.11 10.55 -24.30
C MET A 4 22.34 10.30 -23.01
N GLU A 5 21.24 11.02 -22.82
CA GLU A 5 20.20 10.65 -21.85
C GLU A 5 19.71 9.24 -22.20
N GLN A 6 19.96 8.29 -21.30
CA GLN A 6 19.34 6.99 -21.37
C GLN A 6 17.86 7.15 -21.01
N ILE A 7 17.02 7.26 -22.03
CA ILE A 7 15.59 6.99 -21.92
C ILE A 7 15.47 5.50 -21.63
N GLU A 8 15.42 5.15 -20.35
CA GLU A 8 15.23 3.77 -19.89
C GLU A 8 13.85 3.30 -20.36
N ASN A 9 13.87 2.61 -21.49
CA ASN A 9 12.70 2.07 -22.15
C ASN A 9 12.05 1.07 -21.17
N LYS A 10 10.90 1.42 -20.58
CA LYS A 10 10.09 0.58 -19.67
C LYS A 10 9.47 -0.62 -20.41
N GLN A 11 10.27 -1.36 -21.17
CA GLN A 11 9.87 -2.63 -21.74
C GLN A 11 9.70 -3.61 -20.58
N LYS A 12 8.49 -4.14 -20.47
CA LYS A 12 8.09 -5.16 -19.50
C LYS A 12 9.16 -6.26 -19.50
N LYS A 13 10.03 -6.31 -18.47
CA LYS A 13 11.02 -7.38 -18.29
C LYS A 13 10.29 -8.71 -18.38
N LYS A 14 10.44 -9.40 -19.51
CA LYS A 14 9.97 -10.78 -19.68
C LYS A 14 10.79 -11.64 -18.73
N ARG A 15 10.15 -12.59 -18.05
CA ARG A 15 10.86 -13.54 -17.19
C ARG A 15 11.79 -14.38 -18.04
N GLU A 16 12.96 -14.70 -17.50
CA GLU A 16 13.96 -15.54 -18.16
C GLU A 16 13.39 -16.93 -18.53
N ALA A 17 12.50 -17.48 -17.70
CA ALA A 17 11.80 -18.73 -17.96
C ALA A 17 10.28 -18.60 -17.69
N PRO A 18 9.42 -18.47 -18.72
CA PRO A 18 7.97 -18.46 -18.53
C PRO A 18 7.45 -19.88 -18.22
N ILE A 19 6.69 -20.01 -17.14
CA ILE A 19 6.05 -21.27 -16.74
C ILE A 19 4.68 -21.36 -17.42
N SER A 20 4.48 -22.37 -18.26
CA SER A 20 3.19 -22.72 -18.85
C SER A 20 2.59 -23.91 -18.10
N ILE A 21 1.33 -23.80 -17.67
CA ILE A 21 0.64 -24.87 -16.92
C ILE A 21 -0.65 -25.25 -17.63
N ARG A 22 -0.86 -26.56 -17.76
CA ARG A 22 -2.13 -27.15 -18.20
C ARG A 22 -2.75 -27.88 -17.02
N VAL A 23 -3.85 -27.34 -16.51
CA VAL A 23 -4.60 -27.98 -15.42
C VAL A 23 -5.50 -29.06 -16.01
N PRO A 24 -5.47 -30.31 -15.50
CA PRO A 24 -6.39 -31.36 -15.88
C PRO A 24 -7.87 -30.93 -15.72
N LYS A 25 -8.74 -31.37 -16.65
CA LYS A 25 -10.14 -30.92 -16.70
C LYS A 25 -10.91 -31.20 -15.41
N ASP A 26 -10.67 -32.36 -14.81
CA ASP A 26 -11.23 -32.84 -13.54
C ASP A 26 -10.81 -31.98 -12.33
N ARG A 27 -9.64 -31.33 -12.39
CA ARG A 27 -9.10 -30.52 -11.29
C ARG A 27 -9.22 -29.01 -11.48
N ARG A 28 -9.74 -28.58 -12.63
CA ARG A 28 -9.77 -27.16 -13.01
C ARG A 28 -10.63 -26.33 -12.07
N ALA A 29 -11.81 -26.82 -11.69
CA ALA A 29 -12.71 -26.12 -10.78
C ALA A 29 -12.07 -25.91 -9.39
N ALA A 30 -11.46 -26.96 -8.84
CA ALA A 30 -10.76 -26.89 -7.55
C ALA A 30 -9.55 -25.94 -7.60
N PHE A 31 -8.80 -25.96 -8.71
CA PHE A 31 -7.68 -25.04 -8.92
C PHE A 31 -8.15 -23.57 -8.97
N GLU A 32 -9.19 -23.27 -9.75
CA GLU A 32 -9.73 -21.92 -9.89
C GLU A 32 -10.32 -21.40 -8.57
N TYR A 33 -11.01 -22.27 -7.82
CA TYR A 33 -11.52 -21.93 -6.49
C TYR A 33 -10.37 -21.55 -5.54
N ASN A 34 -9.36 -22.41 -5.40
CA ASN A 34 -8.21 -22.19 -4.52
C ASN A 34 -7.39 -20.96 -4.93
N TRP A 35 -7.26 -20.71 -6.23
CA TRP A 35 -6.59 -19.52 -6.73
C TRP A 35 -7.36 -18.25 -6.36
N LYS A 36 -8.67 -18.19 -6.65
CA LYS A 36 -9.49 -17.01 -6.36
C LYS A 36 -9.57 -16.69 -4.86
N THR A 37 -9.69 -17.71 -4.01
CA THR A 37 -9.72 -17.53 -2.56
C THR A 37 -8.37 -17.09 -1.98
N SER A 38 -7.25 -17.42 -2.63
CA SER A 38 -5.91 -17.00 -2.19
C SER A 38 -5.65 -15.49 -2.30
N GLY A 39 -6.42 -14.76 -3.11
CA GLY A 39 -6.19 -13.33 -3.38
C GLY A 39 -4.88 -13.01 -4.12
N LYS A 40 -4.16 -14.02 -4.63
CA LYS A 40 -2.89 -13.88 -5.34
C LYS A 40 -3.11 -13.81 -6.85
N SER A 41 -2.21 -13.16 -7.58
CA SER A 41 -2.14 -13.33 -9.04
C SER A 41 -1.89 -14.80 -9.39
N LEU A 42 -2.43 -15.28 -10.51
CA LEU A 42 -2.31 -16.69 -10.93
C LEU A 42 -0.86 -17.17 -10.93
N SER A 43 0.05 -16.33 -11.43
CA SER A 43 1.47 -16.65 -11.48
C SER A 43 2.09 -16.77 -10.09
N ALA A 44 1.72 -15.91 -9.14
CA ALA A 44 2.22 -16.00 -7.76
C ALA A 44 1.67 -17.24 -7.05
N PHE A 45 0.37 -17.54 -7.24
CA PHE A 45 -0.27 -18.74 -6.70
C PHE A 45 0.41 -20.02 -7.21
N VAL A 46 0.69 -20.08 -8.52
CA VAL A 46 1.40 -21.19 -9.14
C VAL A 46 2.82 -21.35 -8.57
N VAL A 47 3.60 -20.27 -8.55
CA VAL A 47 4.99 -20.34 -8.09
C VAL A 47 5.03 -20.82 -6.65
N GLU A 48 4.21 -20.25 -5.77
CA GLU A 48 4.12 -20.68 -4.37
C GLU A 48 3.73 -22.16 -4.24
N ARG A 49 2.77 -22.63 -5.02
CA ARG A 49 2.36 -24.04 -4.99
C ARG A 49 3.46 -24.99 -5.49
N CYS A 50 4.32 -24.53 -6.39
CA CYS A 50 5.41 -25.32 -6.96
C CYS A 50 6.70 -25.26 -6.12
N THR A 51 7.03 -24.10 -5.54
CA THR A 51 8.30 -23.89 -4.82
C THR A 51 8.15 -23.96 -3.30
N GLY A 52 6.93 -23.85 -2.77
CA GLY A 52 6.70 -23.72 -1.32
C GLY A 52 7.15 -22.37 -0.75
N GLU A 53 7.76 -21.52 -1.57
CA GLU A 53 8.21 -20.20 -1.17
C GLU A 53 7.03 -19.23 -1.22
N MET A 54 6.64 -18.72 -0.04
CA MET A 54 5.73 -17.59 0.02
C MET A 54 6.42 -16.38 -0.62
N GLY A 55 6.09 -16.12 -1.88
CA GLY A 55 6.59 -14.96 -2.60
C GLY A 55 6.41 -13.71 -1.75
N HIS A 56 7.51 -13.09 -1.34
CA HIS A 56 7.57 -11.94 -0.41
C HIS A 56 6.88 -10.67 -0.93
N ARG A 57 6.23 -10.73 -2.09
CA ARG A 57 5.42 -9.64 -2.60
C ARG A 57 4.03 -9.75 -2.00
N GLN A 58 3.84 -9.09 -0.86
CA GLN A 58 2.53 -8.69 -0.41
C GLN A 58 1.81 -8.07 -1.60
N HIS A 59 0.73 -8.73 -2.01
CA HIS A 59 -0.07 -8.29 -3.14
C HIS A 59 -0.53 -6.87 -2.84
N ASN A 60 -0.37 -5.96 -3.82
CA ASN A 60 -0.97 -4.64 -3.78
C ASN A 60 -2.43 -4.82 -3.33
N ALA A 61 -2.80 -4.21 -2.20
CA ALA A 61 -4.19 -4.11 -1.82
C ALA A 61 -4.98 -3.57 -3.03
N PRO A 62 -6.28 -3.90 -3.16
CA PRO A 62 -7.13 -3.39 -4.24
C PRO A 62 -6.82 -1.91 -4.44
N GLN A 63 -6.54 -1.46 -5.66
CA GLN A 63 -6.07 -0.09 -5.92
C GLN A 63 -6.94 0.95 -5.21
N GLU A 64 -8.25 0.71 -5.15
CA GLU A 64 -9.24 1.52 -4.40
C GLU A 64 -8.96 1.63 -2.90
N LYS A 65 -8.56 0.53 -2.24
CA LYS A 65 -8.18 0.54 -0.82
C LYS A 65 -6.87 1.30 -0.61
N VAL A 66 -5.92 1.21 -1.54
CA VAL A 66 -4.66 1.94 -1.49
C VAL A 66 -4.88 3.44 -1.72
N THR A 67 -5.75 3.81 -2.67
CA THR A 67 -6.07 5.22 -2.97
C THR A 67 -6.86 5.86 -1.84
N LEU A 68 -7.85 5.16 -1.26
CA LEU A 68 -8.58 5.66 -0.09
C LEU A 68 -7.65 5.87 1.11
N LEU A 69 -6.77 4.90 1.38
CA LEU A 69 -5.84 4.99 2.51
C LEU A 69 -4.79 6.10 2.29
N ALA A 70 -4.30 6.27 1.06
CA ALA A 70 -3.42 7.38 0.71
C ALA A 70 -4.12 8.75 0.87
N ARG A 71 -5.39 8.85 0.49
CA ARG A 71 -6.21 10.06 0.69
C ARG A 71 -6.38 10.38 2.18
N LEU A 72 -6.76 9.40 2.99
CA LEU A 72 -6.89 9.58 4.45
C LEU A 72 -5.58 10.04 5.10
N LEU A 73 -4.44 9.52 4.63
CA LEU A 73 -3.12 9.97 5.11
C LEU A 73 -2.78 11.40 4.68
N ALA A 74 -3.15 11.80 3.45
CA ALA A 74 -2.97 13.17 2.97
C ALA A 74 -3.85 14.15 3.75
N ASP A 75 -5.12 13.80 3.97
CA ASP A 75 -6.09 14.59 4.74
C ASP A 75 -5.61 14.77 6.19
N ALA A 76 -5.13 13.69 6.84
CA ALA A 76 -4.54 13.79 8.16
C ALA A 76 -3.30 14.70 8.21
N GLY A 77 -2.48 14.73 7.15
CA GLY A 77 -1.37 15.67 7.03
C GLY A 77 -1.84 17.13 6.91
N ALA A 78 -2.85 17.38 6.09
CA ALA A 78 -3.43 18.71 5.90
C ALA A 78 -4.05 19.26 7.20
N ILE A 79 -4.79 18.42 7.94
CA ILE A 79 -5.35 18.79 9.24
C ILE A 79 -4.24 19.15 10.22
N LYS A 80 -3.15 18.36 10.29
CA LYS A 80 -2.01 18.68 11.17
C LYS A 80 -1.38 20.03 10.83
N ALA A 81 -1.23 20.34 9.54
CA ALA A 81 -0.71 21.62 9.10
C ALA A 81 -1.65 22.79 9.45
N ALA A 82 -2.96 22.61 9.34
CA ALA A 82 -3.96 23.60 9.74
C ALA A 82 -3.93 23.84 11.26
N LEU A 83 -3.82 22.78 12.07
CA LEU A 83 -3.68 22.89 13.52
C LEU A 83 -2.43 23.68 13.93
N GLY A 84 -1.29 23.44 13.28
CA GLY A 84 -0.07 24.21 13.55
C GLY A 84 -0.21 25.70 13.23
N LYS A 85 -0.99 26.06 12.21
CA LYS A 85 -1.32 27.47 11.92
C LYS A 85 -2.21 28.08 13.01
N LEU A 86 -3.22 27.34 13.45
CA LEU A 86 -4.12 27.79 14.54
C LEU A 86 -3.37 27.96 15.86
N GLU A 87 -2.42 27.08 16.16
CA GLU A 87 -1.57 27.18 17.35
C GLU A 87 -0.70 28.44 17.32
N ALA A 88 -0.18 28.82 16.15
CA ALA A 88 0.58 30.06 15.98
C ALA A 88 -0.30 31.31 16.17
N THR A 89 -1.56 31.28 15.70
CA THR A 89 -2.51 32.41 15.81
C THR A 89 -3.09 32.57 17.22
N HIS A 90 -3.33 31.48 17.95
CA HIS A 90 -3.95 31.48 19.28
C HIS A 90 -2.95 31.16 20.41
N SER A 91 -1.67 31.46 20.20
CA SER A 91 -0.57 31.09 21.10
C SER A 91 -0.68 31.62 22.54
N SER A 92 -1.48 32.67 22.76
CA SER A 92 -1.73 33.29 24.06
C SER A 92 -2.90 32.70 24.85
N ASP A 93 -3.75 31.87 24.23
CA ASP A 93 -4.89 31.26 24.91
C ASP A 93 -4.56 29.82 25.34
N ARG A 94 -4.48 29.62 26.66
CA ARG A 94 -4.10 28.34 27.28
C ARG A 94 -5.11 27.24 27.04
N GLU A 95 -6.40 27.54 27.04
CA GLU A 95 -7.46 26.54 26.84
C GLU A 95 -7.48 26.07 25.39
N ILE A 96 -7.35 27.01 24.45
CA ILE A 96 -7.24 26.69 23.02
C ILE A 96 -5.98 25.86 22.75
N LYS A 97 -4.85 26.20 23.37
CA LYS A 97 -3.61 25.44 23.21
C LYS A 97 -3.74 23.99 23.68
N GLN A 98 -4.36 23.75 24.83
CA GLN A 98 -4.60 22.39 25.33
C GLN A 98 -5.53 21.58 24.41
N LEU A 99 -6.57 22.22 23.86
CA LEU A 99 -7.45 21.61 22.85
C LEU A 99 -6.68 21.24 21.58
N LEU A 100 -5.84 22.14 21.06
CA LEU A 100 -5.03 21.90 19.86
C LEU A 100 -4.02 20.76 20.05
N GLU A 101 -3.34 20.70 21.20
CA GLU A 101 -2.42 19.62 21.55
C GLU A 101 -3.14 18.26 21.60
N LYS A 102 -4.33 18.22 22.22
CA LYS A 102 -5.15 17.00 22.30
C LYS A 102 -5.57 16.51 20.91
N ILE A 103 -6.06 17.41 20.06
CA ILE A 103 -6.45 17.08 18.68
C ILE A 103 -5.23 16.59 17.88
N ALA A 104 -4.07 17.25 18.02
CA ALA A 104 -2.85 16.83 17.35
C ALA A 104 -2.39 15.42 17.80
N HIS A 105 -2.57 15.09 19.09
CA HIS A 105 -2.30 13.76 19.62
C HIS A 105 -3.24 12.69 19.03
N GLU A 106 -4.55 12.92 19.03
CA GLU A 106 -5.53 12.00 18.45
C GLU A 106 -5.28 11.76 16.95
N LEU A 107 -4.96 12.83 16.21
CA LEU A 107 -4.61 12.76 14.79
C LEU A 107 -3.34 11.92 14.54
N SER A 108 -2.36 12.02 15.45
CA SER A 108 -1.14 11.20 15.42
C SER A 108 -1.47 9.71 15.57
N LEU A 109 -2.37 9.36 16.50
CA LEU A 109 -2.82 7.98 16.70
C LEU A 109 -3.55 7.45 15.46
N ILE A 110 -4.45 8.24 14.86
CA ILE A 110 -5.15 7.89 13.62
C ILE A 110 -4.14 7.63 12.50
N ARG A 111 -3.15 8.52 12.33
CA ARG A 111 -2.11 8.36 11.30
C ARG A 111 -1.29 7.09 11.51
N LYS A 112 -0.92 6.75 12.76
CA LYS A 112 -0.21 5.50 13.09
C LYS A 112 -1.04 4.27 12.73
N ALA A 113 -2.33 4.26 13.06
CA ALA A 113 -3.24 3.18 12.70
C ALA A 113 -3.38 3.02 11.18
N LEU A 114 -3.46 4.13 10.44
CA LEU A 114 -3.50 4.13 8.97
C LEU A 114 -2.18 3.62 8.37
N MET A 115 -1.02 4.02 8.88
CA MET A 115 0.28 3.53 8.41
C MET A 115 0.44 2.02 8.66
N ALA A 116 0.03 1.53 9.84
CA ALA A 116 0.03 0.11 10.16
C ALA A 116 -0.86 -0.69 9.19
N LYS A 117 -2.05 -0.19 8.87
CA LYS A 117 -2.94 -0.79 7.86
C LYS A 117 -2.37 -0.72 6.44
N ALA A 118 -1.53 0.27 6.13
CA ALA A 118 -0.83 0.40 4.86
C ALA A 118 0.34 -0.59 4.70
N GLY A 119 0.70 -1.34 5.75
CA GLY A 119 1.93 -2.13 5.78
C GLY A 119 3.21 -1.29 5.83
N ARG A 120 3.11 -0.01 6.21
CA ARG A 120 4.25 0.90 6.36
C ARG A 120 4.64 0.96 7.83
N LYS A 121 5.93 0.84 8.14
CA LYS A 121 6.43 1.04 9.51
C LYS A 121 6.26 2.52 9.87
N SER A 122 5.66 2.76 11.04
CA SER A 122 5.51 4.08 11.65
C SER A 122 6.82 4.56 12.26
#